data_AF-A0AAC8W4W8-F1
#
_entry.id   AF-A0AAC8W4W8-F1
#
_cell.length_a   1.000
_cell.length_b   1.000
_cell.length_c   1.000
_cell.angle_alpha   90.00
_cell.angle_beta   90.00
_cell.angle_gamma   90.00
#
_symmetry.space_group_name_H-M   'P 1'
#
loop_
_entity.id
_entity.type
_entity.pdbx_description
1 polymer ?
#
loop_
_entity_poly.entity_id
_entity_poly.type
_entity_poly.pdbx_seq_one_letter_code
_entity_poly.pdbx_strand_id
1 'polypeptide(L)'
;MKFKLSLLAAIAATALSATAAKADIAVATAGPITGQYATFGEQMKKGMEQAVADINAAGGVLGQKLKLEVGDDACDPKQAVAVANQLAKAGVKFVAGHFCSGSSIPASQVYAEEGMLQISPASTNPKLTEQGLKNVFRVCGRDDQQGMIAGKYLLEKYKGKNVAILHDKSAYGKGLADETQKALNAGGQKEAIYEAYTAGEKDYSALVSKLKQANVDAVYVGGYHTEAGLLARQMKDQGLKAPIVSGDALVTNEYWAITGDAGEDTMMTFGPDPREKADAKAVVEKFRKAGYEPEGYTLYTYAALQIWAEAVKQAKSTDAAKVSEVLRKGSYETVIGKIGFDAKGDVTSPAYVWYKWHNGQYAEVK
;
A
#
# COMPACT_ATOMS: atom_id res chain seq x y z
N MET A 1 -69.96 2.39 -11.33
CA MET A 1 -69.21 2.64 -10.07
C MET A 1 -68.16 1.56 -9.75
N LYS A 2 -68.39 0.27 -10.05
CA LYS A 2 -67.44 -0.82 -9.77
C LYS A 2 -66.10 -0.75 -10.54
N PHE A 3 -66.09 -0.26 -11.78
CA PHE A 3 -64.88 -0.13 -12.60
C PHE A 3 -63.89 0.96 -12.13
N LYS A 4 -64.39 2.01 -11.45
CA LYS A 4 -63.53 3.09 -10.92
C LYS A 4 -62.79 2.67 -9.63
N LEU A 5 -63.37 1.74 -8.86
CA LEU A 5 -62.74 1.21 -7.64
C LEU A 5 -61.57 0.27 -7.96
N SER A 6 -61.65 -0.49 -9.04
CA SER A 6 -60.60 -1.43 -9.48
C SER A 6 -59.33 -0.74 -9.97
N LEU A 7 -59.47 0.43 -10.61
CA LEU A 7 -58.34 1.21 -11.13
C LEU A 7 -57.56 1.93 -10.01
N LEU A 8 -58.25 2.37 -8.96
CA LEU A 8 -57.65 2.99 -7.78
C LEU A 8 -56.86 1.98 -6.91
N ALA A 9 -57.33 0.73 -6.82
CA ALA A 9 -56.62 -0.33 -6.11
C ALA A 9 -55.33 -0.78 -6.84
N ALA A 10 -55.34 -0.78 -8.18
CA ALA A 10 -54.16 -1.11 -8.99
C ALA A 10 -53.06 -0.04 -8.88
N ILE A 11 -53.43 1.24 -8.82
CA ILE A 11 -52.47 2.36 -8.67
C ILE A 11 -51.86 2.38 -7.25
N ALA A 12 -52.64 2.04 -6.22
CA ALA A 12 -52.14 1.93 -4.84
C ALA A 12 -51.15 0.75 -4.66
N ALA A 13 -51.36 -0.37 -5.37
CA ALA A 13 -50.44 -1.51 -5.33
C ALA A 13 -49.09 -1.23 -6.02
N THR A 14 -49.07 -0.43 -7.09
CA THR A 14 -47.82 0.02 -7.73
C THR A 14 -47.04 1.05 -6.90
N ALA A 15 -47.72 1.87 -6.07
CA ALA A 15 -47.05 2.86 -5.22
C ALA A 15 -46.34 2.24 -4.00
N LEU A 16 -46.81 1.09 -3.49
CA LEU A 16 -46.12 0.36 -2.41
C LEU A 16 -44.91 -0.46 -2.88
N SER A 17 -44.68 -0.53 -4.21
CA SER A 17 -43.57 -1.27 -4.82
C SER A 17 -42.39 -0.37 -5.23
N ALA A 18 -42.50 0.95 -4.99
CA ALA A 18 -41.37 1.86 -5.16
C ALA A 18 -40.38 1.63 -4.00
N THR A 19 -39.50 0.65 -4.15
CA THR A 19 -38.26 0.59 -3.37
C THR A 19 -37.58 1.94 -3.52
N ALA A 20 -37.46 2.70 -2.42
CA ALA A 20 -36.68 3.91 -2.42
C ALA A 20 -35.31 3.58 -3.02
N ALA A 21 -35.00 4.16 -4.18
CA ALA A 21 -33.71 3.99 -4.83
C ALA A 21 -32.66 4.52 -3.86
N LYS A 22 -31.99 3.61 -3.14
CA LYS A 22 -30.90 3.98 -2.25
C LYS A 22 -29.74 4.45 -3.13
N ALA A 23 -29.19 5.62 -2.81
CA ALA A 23 -28.05 6.17 -3.53
C ALA A 23 -26.84 5.22 -3.45
N ASP A 24 -25.97 5.24 -4.46
CA ASP A 24 -24.74 4.44 -4.43
C ASP A 24 -23.83 4.90 -3.28
N ILE A 25 -23.12 3.95 -2.66
CA ILE A 25 -22.14 4.24 -1.63
C ILE A 25 -20.81 4.59 -2.31
N ALA A 26 -20.39 5.84 -2.18
CA ALA A 26 -19.10 6.29 -2.70
C ALA A 26 -17.93 5.72 -1.88
N VAL A 27 -16.99 5.08 -2.57
CA VAL A 27 -15.73 4.56 -2.05
C VAL A 27 -14.60 5.04 -2.94
N ALA A 28 -13.39 5.14 -2.42
CA ALA A 28 -12.26 5.64 -3.18
C ALA A 28 -11.01 4.80 -3.04
N THR A 29 -10.16 4.88 -4.05
CA THR A 29 -8.72 4.66 -3.88
C THR A 29 -7.99 5.95 -4.19
N ALA A 30 -6.95 6.24 -3.43
CA ALA A 30 -6.13 7.42 -3.63
C ALA A 30 -4.66 7.06 -3.50
N GLY A 31 -3.82 7.56 -4.40
CA GLY A 31 -2.41 7.22 -4.49
C GLY A 31 -1.74 7.94 -5.67
N PRO A 32 -0.48 7.60 -6.01
CA PRO A 32 0.24 8.22 -7.11
C PRO A 32 -0.26 7.64 -8.44
N ILE A 33 -1.39 8.15 -8.95
CA ILE A 33 -1.95 7.70 -10.23
C ILE A 33 -1.08 8.20 -11.39
N THR A 34 -0.42 9.34 -11.20
CA THR A 34 0.56 9.89 -12.13
C THR A 34 1.93 10.06 -11.47
N GLY A 35 2.92 10.50 -12.25
CA GLY A 35 4.29 10.73 -11.79
C GLY A 35 5.14 9.46 -11.78
N GLN A 36 6.32 9.55 -11.15
CA GLN A 36 7.34 8.50 -11.19
C GLN A 36 6.98 7.23 -10.38
N TYR A 37 5.87 7.25 -9.65
CA TYR A 37 5.37 6.10 -8.89
C TYR A 37 4.03 5.58 -9.42
N ALA A 38 3.66 5.95 -10.66
CA ALA A 38 2.39 5.60 -11.29
C ALA A 38 2.09 4.10 -11.32
N THR A 39 3.11 3.24 -11.40
CA THR A 39 2.95 1.77 -11.31
C THR A 39 2.22 1.34 -10.04
N PHE A 40 2.52 1.96 -8.89
CA PHE A 40 1.83 1.65 -7.64
C PHE A 40 0.40 2.20 -7.60
N GLY A 41 0.17 3.39 -8.19
CA GLY A 41 -1.18 3.89 -8.38
C GLY A 41 -2.03 3.00 -9.28
N GLU A 42 -1.44 2.43 -10.34
CA GLU A 42 -2.10 1.44 -11.19
C GLU A 42 -2.44 0.17 -10.40
N GLN A 43 -1.49 -0.39 -9.65
CA GLN A 43 -1.74 -1.55 -8.76
C GLN A 43 -2.94 -1.30 -7.84
N MET A 44 -2.95 -0.16 -7.15
CA MET A 44 -4.05 0.22 -6.26
C MET A 44 -5.37 0.37 -7.02
N LYS A 45 -5.37 1.11 -8.14
CA LYS A 45 -6.54 1.33 -8.97
C LYS A 45 -7.15 0.02 -9.48
N LYS A 46 -6.32 -0.88 -10.03
CA LYS A 46 -6.76 -2.18 -10.53
C LYS A 46 -7.33 -3.07 -9.43
N GLY A 47 -6.68 -3.09 -8.27
CA GLY A 47 -7.18 -3.79 -7.08
C GLY A 47 -8.56 -3.30 -6.65
N MET A 48 -8.73 -1.98 -6.57
CA MET A 48 -9.98 -1.34 -6.17
C MET A 48 -11.10 -1.52 -7.21
N GLU A 49 -10.81 -1.34 -8.50
CA GLU A 49 -11.75 -1.56 -9.61
C GLU A 49 -12.32 -2.98 -9.58
N GLN A 50 -11.45 -3.98 -9.42
CA GLN A 50 -11.86 -5.38 -9.39
C GLN A 50 -12.69 -5.70 -8.14
N ALA A 51 -12.30 -5.19 -6.97
CA ALA A 51 -13.06 -5.39 -5.74
C ALA A 51 -14.45 -4.75 -5.79
N VAL A 52 -14.57 -3.54 -6.34
CA VAL A 52 -15.86 -2.86 -6.55
C VAL A 52 -16.74 -3.68 -7.49
N ALA A 53 -16.18 -4.16 -8.61
CA ALA A 53 -16.92 -4.98 -9.56
C ALA A 53 -17.46 -6.27 -8.92
N ASP A 54 -16.61 -6.99 -8.16
CA ASP A 54 -16.98 -8.25 -7.53
C ASP A 54 -18.02 -8.06 -6.40
N ILE A 55 -17.84 -7.04 -5.57
CA ILE A 55 -18.81 -6.71 -4.50
C ILE A 55 -20.16 -6.28 -5.10
N ASN A 56 -20.16 -5.47 -6.17
CA ASN A 56 -21.38 -5.06 -6.84
C ASN A 56 -22.10 -6.24 -7.51
N ALA A 57 -21.37 -7.16 -8.13
CA ALA A 57 -21.92 -8.38 -8.71
C ALA A 57 -22.56 -9.28 -7.63
N ALA A 58 -22.03 -9.25 -6.41
CA ALA A 58 -22.58 -9.95 -5.25
C ALA A 58 -23.75 -9.22 -4.54
N GLY A 59 -24.30 -8.16 -5.15
CA GLY A 59 -25.44 -7.40 -4.60
C GLY A 59 -25.05 -6.16 -3.79
N GLY A 60 -23.77 -5.78 -3.80
CA GLY A 60 -23.27 -4.56 -3.17
C GLY A 60 -23.16 -4.64 -1.64
N VAL A 61 -23.20 -3.48 -0.99
CA VAL A 61 -23.07 -3.32 0.45
C VAL A 61 -24.36 -2.72 1.01
N LEU A 62 -24.99 -3.38 1.98
CA LEU A 62 -26.32 -3.01 2.52
C LEU A 62 -27.40 -2.86 1.42
N GLY A 63 -27.28 -3.65 0.35
CA GLY A 63 -28.16 -3.62 -0.82
C GLY A 63 -27.95 -2.39 -1.73
N GLN A 64 -26.84 -1.68 -1.60
CA GLN A 64 -26.46 -0.52 -2.43
C GLN A 64 -25.21 -0.86 -3.23
N LYS A 65 -25.15 -0.38 -4.48
CA LYS A 65 -23.93 -0.49 -5.26
C LYS A 65 -22.86 0.47 -4.73
N LEU A 66 -21.62 0.08 -4.92
CA LEU A 66 -20.44 0.90 -4.69
C LEU A 66 -20.14 1.72 -5.95
N LYS A 67 -19.86 3.00 -5.76
CA LYS A 67 -19.34 3.90 -6.79
C LYS A 67 -17.90 4.23 -6.47
N LEU A 68 -16.99 3.92 -7.40
CA LEU A 68 -15.56 4.19 -7.24
C LEU A 68 -15.21 5.62 -7.62
N GLU A 69 -14.52 6.32 -6.73
CA GLU A 69 -13.77 7.55 -7.00
C GLU A 69 -12.26 7.25 -6.98
N VAL A 70 -11.48 7.96 -7.80
CA VAL A 70 -10.02 7.79 -7.86
C VAL A 70 -9.36 9.13 -7.61
N GLY A 71 -8.47 9.18 -6.60
CA GLY A 71 -7.72 10.37 -6.23
C GLY A 71 -6.25 10.26 -6.62
N ASP A 72 -5.76 11.17 -7.46
CA ASP A 72 -4.33 11.25 -7.78
C ASP A 72 -3.62 12.20 -6.81
N ASP A 73 -2.79 11.65 -5.94
CA ASP A 73 -1.98 12.43 -5.01
C ASP A 73 -0.55 12.69 -5.49
N ALA A 74 -0.12 12.04 -6.58
CA ALA A 74 1.26 12.09 -7.11
C ALA A 74 2.37 11.87 -6.06
N CYS A 75 2.06 11.23 -4.92
CA CYS A 75 2.91 11.18 -3.72
C CYS A 75 3.34 12.55 -3.16
N ASP A 76 2.59 13.61 -3.45
CA ASP A 76 2.78 14.93 -2.87
C ASP A 76 1.86 15.16 -1.65
N PRO A 77 2.39 15.52 -0.47
CA PRO A 77 1.58 15.72 0.73
C PRO A 77 0.50 16.80 0.61
N LYS A 78 0.75 17.88 -0.15
CA LYS A 78 -0.24 18.97 -0.30
C LYS A 78 -1.36 18.56 -1.23
N GLN A 79 -1.02 17.89 -2.33
CA GLN A 79 -1.98 17.32 -3.24
C GLN A 79 -2.83 16.22 -2.57
N ALA A 80 -2.23 15.39 -1.72
CA ALA A 80 -2.96 14.39 -0.93
C ALA A 80 -4.06 15.01 -0.04
N VAL A 81 -3.77 16.16 0.61
CA VAL A 81 -4.78 16.90 1.38
C VAL A 81 -5.88 17.46 0.45
N ALA A 82 -5.53 18.00 -0.72
CA ALA A 82 -6.51 18.50 -1.67
C ALA A 82 -7.43 17.37 -2.19
N VAL A 83 -6.85 16.21 -2.52
CA VAL A 83 -7.58 14.99 -2.89
C VAL A 83 -8.50 14.54 -1.76
N ALA A 84 -8.02 14.50 -0.51
CA ALA A 84 -8.84 14.10 0.62
C ALA A 84 -10.09 14.99 0.78
N ASN A 85 -9.92 16.31 0.66
CA ASN A 85 -11.03 17.27 0.68
C ASN A 85 -12.00 17.07 -0.49
N GLN A 86 -11.50 16.77 -1.69
CA GLN A 86 -12.33 16.47 -2.85
C GLN A 86 -13.18 15.21 -2.62
N LEU A 87 -12.59 14.14 -2.08
CA LEU A 87 -13.28 12.90 -1.76
C LEU A 87 -14.34 13.09 -0.67
N ALA A 88 -14.04 13.89 0.36
CA ALA A 88 -15.01 14.28 1.38
C ALA A 88 -16.21 15.02 0.79
N LYS A 89 -15.96 16.02 -0.07
CA LYS A 89 -17.01 16.75 -0.80
C LYS A 89 -17.86 15.83 -1.70
N ALA A 90 -17.26 14.77 -2.25
CA ALA A 90 -17.96 13.75 -3.03
C ALA A 90 -18.75 12.75 -2.16
N GLY A 91 -18.72 12.88 -0.84
CA GLY A 91 -19.46 12.03 0.10
C GLY A 91 -18.89 10.62 0.26
N VAL A 92 -17.61 10.43 -0.10
CA VAL A 92 -16.91 9.14 0.03
C VAL A 92 -16.93 8.67 1.48
N LYS A 93 -17.21 7.38 1.71
CA LYS A 93 -17.26 6.78 3.06
C LYS A 93 -15.99 6.01 3.42
N PHE A 94 -15.24 5.59 2.42
CA PHE A 94 -14.08 4.74 2.58
C PHE A 94 -13.01 5.05 1.55
N VAL A 95 -11.76 5.07 2.00
CA VAL A 95 -10.58 5.26 1.16
C VAL A 95 -9.61 4.09 1.36
N ALA A 96 -9.36 3.34 0.29
CA ALA A 96 -8.23 2.43 0.19
C ALA A 96 -7.00 3.21 -0.32
N GLY A 97 -6.23 3.76 0.62
CA GLY A 97 -5.11 4.64 0.31
C GLY A 97 -4.44 5.22 1.57
N HIS A 98 -3.36 5.98 1.46
CA HIS A 98 -2.60 6.22 0.24
C HIS A 98 -1.43 5.25 0.12
N PHE A 99 -0.64 5.36 -0.95
CA PHE A 99 0.60 4.61 -1.11
C PHE A 99 1.71 5.22 -0.24
N CYS A 100 2.11 6.46 -0.55
CA CYS A 100 3.19 7.13 0.14
C CYS A 100 2.80 7.53 1.57
N SER A 101 3.67 7.24 2.54
CA SER A 101 3.46 7.64 3.93
C SER A 101 3.37 9.16 4.10
N GLY A 102 4.12 9.92 3.29
CA GLY A 102 4.03 11.38 3.24
C GLY A 102 2.66 11.91 2.81
N SER A 103 1.90 11.14 2.01
CA SER A 103 0.53 11.46 1.59
C SER A 103 -0.49 10.98 2.62
N SER A 104 -0.36 9.73 3.08
CA SER A 104 -1.32 9.10 3.99
C SER A 104 -1.45 9.83 5.32
N ILE A 105 -0.34 10.27 5.91
CA ILE A 105 -0.34 10.90 7.24
C ILE A 105 -1.18 12.20 7.25
N PRO A 106 -0.93 13.21 6.39
CA PRO A 106 -1.75 14.42 6.38
C PRO A 106 -3.17 14.17 5.86
N ALA A 107 -3.37 13.32 4.86
CA ALA A 107 -4.72 13.01 4.35
C ALA A 107 -5.60 12.33 5.42
N SER A 108 -5.02 11.49 6.28
CA SER A 108 -5.74 10.80 7.35
C SER A 108 -6.43 11.75 8.34
N GLN A 109 -5.88 12.95 8.54
CA GLN A 109 -6.47 13.97 9.41
C GLN A 109 -7.76 14.50 8.80
N VAL A 110 -7.73 14.83 7.51
CA VAL A 110 -8.94 15.26 6.76
C VAL A 110 -10.00 14.16 6.81
N TYR A 111 -9.62 12.90 6.56
CA TYR A 111 -10.57 11.79 6.63
C TYR A 111 -11.18 11.64 8.03
N ALA A 112 -10.40 11.88 9.09
CA ALA A 112 -10.91 11.80 10.46
C ALA A 112 -11.91 12.92 10.78
N GLU A 113 -11.61 14.14 10.35
CA GLU A 113 -12.50 15.30 10.51
C GLU A 113 -13.82 15.13 9.74
N GLU A 114 -13.76 14.55 8.54
CA GLU A 114 -14.89 14.35 7.64
C GLU A 114 -15.67 13.04 7.90
N GLY A 115 -15.30 12.28 8.93
CA GLY A 115 -15.98 11.04 9.29
C GLY A 115 -15.85 9.93 8.23
N MET A 116 -14.72 9.90 7.52
CA MET A 116 -14.36 8.92 6.51
C MET A 116 -13.41 7.87 7.08
N LEU A 117 -13.49 6.63 6.61
CA LEU A 117 -12.58 5.56 7.03
C LEU A 117 -11.44 5.37 6.03
N GLN A 118 -10.21 5.24 6.53
CA GLN A 118 -9.04 4.93 5.71
C GLN A 118 -8.48 3.55 6.07
N ILE A 119 -8.32 2.67 5.08
CA ILE A 119 -7.46 1.48 5.19
C ILE A 119 -6.35 1.64 4.16
N SER A 120 -5.12 1.89 4.60
CA SER A 120 -3.99 1.97 3.67
C SER A 120 -3.54 0.58 3.22
N PRO A 121 -3.39 0.34 1.90
CA PRO A 121 -2.82 -0.90 1.41
C PRO A 121 -1.29 -0.96 1.51
N ALA A 122 -0.59 0.17 1.67
CA ALA A 122 0.85 0.26 1.42
C ALA A 122 1.64 1.26 2.31
N SER A 123 0.98 2.10 3.11
CA SER A 123 1.67 3.11 3.91
C SER A 123 2.23 2.51 5.21
N THR A 124 3.53 2.23 5.20
CA THR A 124 4.22 1.48 6.26
C THR A 124 4.75 2.33 7.42
N ASN A 125 4.83 3.66 7.30
CA ASN A 125 5.43 4.47 8.36
C ASN A 125 4.62 4.34 9.68
N PRO A 126 5.26 4.01 10.82
CA PRO A 126 4.64 3.91 12.13
C PRO A 126 3.68 5.05 12.48
N LYS A 127 4.05 6.28 12.14
CA LYS A 127 3.31 7.50 12.48
C LYS A 127 1.86 7.45 12.01
N LEU A 128 1.54 6.78 10.89
CA LEU A 128 0.17 6.72 10.38
C LEU A 128 -0.86 6.30 11.45
N THR A 129 -0.60 5.22 12.21
CA THR A 129 -1.50 4.71 13.26
C THR A 129 -1.12 5.14 14.67
N GLU A 130 -0.07 5.94 14.82
CA GLU A 130 0.37 6.48 16.12
C GLU A 130 -0.15 7.90 16.40
N GLN A 131 -0.95 8.45 15.48
CA GLN A 131 -1.63 9.74 15.65
C GLN A 131 -2.85 9.69 16.61
N GLY A 132 -3.25 8.50 17.06
CA GLY A 132 -4.44 8.31 17.91
C GLY A 132 -5.78 8.34 17.15
N LEU A 133 -5.75 8.45 15.82
CA LEU A 133 -6.92 8.45 14.95
C LEU A 133 -7.66 7.11 14.99
N LYS A 134 -8.98 7.14 15.11
CA LYS A 134 -9.81 5.94 15.27
C LYS A 134 -10.27 5.33 13.94
N ASN A 135 -10.24 6.11 12.87
CA ASN A 135 -10.70 5.77 11.53
C ASN A 135 -9.57 5.32 10.58
N VAL A 136 -8.34 5.16 11.08
CA VAL A 136 -7.16 4.80 10.29
C VAL A 136 -6.76 3.37 10.59
N PHE A 137 -6.54 2.61 9.53
CA PHE A 137 -6.11 1.23 9.54
C PHE A 137 -5.13 1.00 8.39
N ARG A 138 -4.44 -0.14 8.39
CA ARG A 138 -3.65 -0.60 7.23
C ARG A 138 -3.69 -2.10 7.10
N VAL A 139 -3.57 -2.59 5.87
CA VAL A 139 -3.46 -4.04 5.57
C VAL A 139 -2.03 -4.48 5.26
N CYS A 140 -1.08 -3.55 5.26
CA CYS A 140 0.36 -3.80 5.19
C CYS A 140 1.00 -3.77 6.60
N GLY A 141 2.27 -4.18 6.67
CA GLY A 141 3.09 -4.07 7.88
C GLY A 141 3.59 -2.64 8.15
N ARG A 142 4.54 -2.52 9.10
CA ARG A 142 5.15 -1.25 9.50
C ARG A 142 6.67 -1.20 9.33
N ASP A 143 7.24 -0.01 9.17
CA ASP A 143 8.68 0.18 8.97
C ASP A 143 9.53 -0.12 10.21
N ASP A 144 8.98 -0.05 11.42
CA ASP A 144 9.71 -0.48 12.64
C ASP A 144 9.91 -2.00 12.68
N GLN A 145 8.95 -2.77 12.15
CA GLN A 145 9.09 -4.21 11.95
C GLN A 145 10.03 -4.51 10.78
N GLN A 146 9.81 -3.85 9.64
CA GLN A 146 10.59 -4.05 8.41
C GLN A 146 12.07 -3.67 8.61
N GLY A 147 12.33 -2.52 9.21
CA GLY A 147 13.67 -2.03 9.53
C GLY A 147 14.40 -2.91 10.53
N MET A 148 13.69 -3.50 11.50
CA MET A 148 14.28 -4.50 12.40
C MET A 148 14.75 -5.75 11.65
N ILE A 149 13.96 -6.23 10.69
CA ILE A 149 14.31 -7.39 9.85
C ILE A 149 15.49 -7.04 8.94
N ALA A 150 15.47 -5.87 8.31
CA ALA A 150 16.55 -5.35 7.48
C ALA A 150 17.87 -5.20 8.25
N GLY A 151 17.85 -4.56 9.41
CA GLY A 151 19.06 -4.36 10.23
C GLY A 151 19.66 -5.69 10.70
N LYS A 152 18.82 -6.65 11.11
CA LYS A 152 19.27 -8.02 11.46
C LYS A 152 19.91 -8.74 10.28
N TYR A 153 19.30 -8.68 9.10
CA TYR A 153 19.89 -9.26 7.89
C TYR A 153 21.26 -8.65 7.58
N LEU A 154 21.38 -7.33 7.69
CA LEU A 154 22.65 -6.65 7.44
C LEU A 154 23.73 -7.07 8.46
N LEU A 155 23.37 -7.22 9.74
CA LEU A 155 24.26 -7.75 10.78
C LEU A 155 24.70 -9.18 10.50
N GLU A 156 23.80 -10.05 10.04
CA GLU A 156 24.10 -11.45 9.79
C GLU A 156 24.96 -11.65 8.55
N LYS A 157 24.68 -10.93 7.46
CA LYS A 157 25.35 -11.11 6.16
C LYS A 157 26.60 -10.26 6.00
N TYR A 158 26.63 -9.09 6.62
CA TYR A 158 27.69 -8.08 6.43
C TYR A 158 28.37 -7.72 7.73
N LYS A 159 28.48 -8.68 8.66
CA LYS A 159 29.19 -8.47 9.94
C LYS A 159 30.64 -8.05 9.69
N GLY A 160 31.02 -6.90 10.25
CA GLY A 160 32.38 -6.34 10.11
C GLY A 160 32.71 -5.83 8.70
N LYS A 161 31.68 -5.62 7.86
CA LYS A 161 31.77 -5.06 6.51
C LYS A 161 31.24 -3.63 6.48
N ASN A 162 31.60 -2.87 5.45
CA ASN A 162 31.16 -1.48 5.28
C ASN A 162 29.74 -1.46 4.70
N VAL A 163 28.75 -1.16 5.51
CA VAL A 163 27.36 -0.99 5.06
C VAL A 163 27.09 0.49 4.88
N ALA A 164 26.49 0.88 3.75
CA ALA A 164 25.90 2.20 3.58
C ALA A 164 24.38 2.13 3.77
N ILE A 165 23.81 3.16 4.39
CA ILE A 165 22.37 3.35 4.54
C ILE A 165 22.01 4.68 3.88
N LEU A 166 21.17 4.61 2.85
CA LEU A 166 20.76 5.75 2.04
C LEU A 166 19.27 6.00 2.19
N HIS A 167 18.83 7.25 2.10
CA HIS A 167 17.40 7.57 2.09
C HIS A 167 17.00 8.73 1.17
N ASP A 168 15.77 8.73 0.68
CA ASP A 168 15.22 9.74 -0.24
C ASP A 168 14.70 11.03 0.43
N LYS A 169 14.79 11.11 1.77
CA LYS A 169 14.27 12.20 2.65
C LYS A 169 12.75 12.19 2.83
N SER A 170 12.02 11.31 2.15
CA SER A 170 10.58 11.17 2.35
C SER A 170 10.28 10.61 3.74
N ALA A 171 9.04 10.78 4.21
CA ALA A 171 8.61 10.19 5.48
C ALA A 171 8.75 8.66 5.49
N TYR A 172 8.56 8.00 4.34
CA TYR A 172 8.76 6.56 4.18
C TYR A 172 10.24 6.21 4.17
N GLY A 173 10.97 6.69 3.15
CA GLY A 173 12.34 6.25 2.90
C GLY A 173 13.28 6.57 4.05
N LYS A 174 13.16 7.78 4.64
CA LYS A 174 13.91 8.12 5.85
C LYS A 174 13.48 7.29 7.05
N GLY A 175 12.17 7.11 7.28
CA GLY A 175 11.68 6.35 8.42
C GLY A 175 12.15 4.90 8.43
N LEU A 176 12.10 4.25 7.26
CA LEU A 176 12.58 2.89 7.09
C LEU A 176 14.12 2.78 7.22
N ALA A 177 14.86 3.73 6.65
CA ALA A 177 16.31 3.81 6.82
C ALA A 177 16.72 4.01 8.29
N ASP A 178 15.99 4.85 9.04
CA ASP A 178 16.22 5.10 10.46
C ASP A 178 15.99 3.84 11.31
N GLU A 179 14.88 3.12 11.11
CA GLU A 179 14.61 1.89 11.85
C GLU A 179 15.61 0.77 11.48
N THR A 180 16.06 0.72 10.22
CA THR A 180 17.13 -0.19 9.77
C THR A 180 18.46 0.14 10.43
N GLN A 181 18.87 1.42 10.43
CA GLN A 181 20.09 1.89 11.08
C GLN A 181 20.06 1.63 12.60
N LYS A 182 18.91 1.84 13.23
CA LYS A 182 18.71 1.59 14.66
C LYS A 182 18.89 0.11 15.01
N ALA A 183 18.30 -0.80 14.23
CA ALA A 183 18.50 -2.24 14.40
C ALA A 183 19.94 -2.66 14.10
N LEU A 184 20.50 -2.08 13.02
CA LEU A 184 21.92 -1.88 12.71
C LEU A 184 22.82 -1.82 13.96
N ASN A 185 22.74 -0.63 14.54
CA ASN A 185 23.55 -0.16 15.64
C ASN A 185 23.29 -0.91 16.94
N ALA A 186 22.04 -1.30 17.21
CA ALA A 186 21.69 -2.09 18.38
C ALA A 186 22.35 -3.48 18.38
N GLY A 187 22.63 -4.04 17.20
CA GLY A 187 23.39 -5.29 17.06
C GLY A 187 24.92 -5.12 17.08
N GLY A 188 25.43 -3.91 17.30
CA GLY A 188 26.86 -3.64 17.49
C GLY A 188 27.64 -3.35 16.22
N GLN A 189 26.98 -3.09 15.08
CA GLN A 189 27.62 -2.63 13.85
C GLN A 189 27.13 -1.24 13.47
N LYS A 190 28.06 -0.33 13.20
CA LYS A 190 27.76 0.98 12.63
C LYS A 190 27.86 0.95 11.11
N GLU A 191 26.99 1.68 10.45
CA GLU A 191 27.12 1.96 9.03
C GLU A 191 28.36 2.82 8.74
N ALA A 192 29.00 2.57 7.60
CA ALA A 192 30.12 3.37 7.11
C ALA A 192 29.65 4.71 6.54
N ILE A 193 28.45 4.72 5.95
CA ILE A 193 27.78 5.91 5.41
C ILE A 193 26.32 5.87 5.82
N TYR A 194 25.82 6.97 6.38
CA TYR A 194 24.40 7.26 6.47
C TYR A 194 24.16 8.57 5.73
N GLU A 195 23.40 8.55 4.63
CA GLU A 195 23.26 9.74 3.78
C GLU A 195 21.92 9.84 3.06
N ALA A 196 21.50 11.09 2.85
CA ALA A 196 20.31 11.39 2.09
C ALA A 196 20.66 11.63 0.61
N TYR A 197 19.84 11.11 -0.31
CA TYR A 197 19.80 11.56 -1.70
C TYR A 197 18.52 12.37 -1.96
N THR A 198 18.45 13.04 -3.11
CA THR A 198 17.26 13.77 -3.53
C THR A 198 16.50 12.95 -4.56
N ALA A 199 15.23 12.64 -4.29
CA ALA A 199 14.36 11.96 -5.25
C ALA A 199 14.13 12.82 -6.50
N GLY A 200 13.96 12.17 -7.66
CA GLY A 200 13.77 12.81 -8.96
C GLY A 200 15.07 13.27 -9.66
N GLU A 201 16.23 13.11 -9.02
CA GLU A 201 17.51 13.31 -9.70
C GLU A 201 17.80 12.13 -10.66
N LYS A 202 18.45 12.44 -11.78
CA LYS A 202 18.86 11.43 -12.78
C LYS A 202 20.29 10.96 -12.58
N ASP A 203 21.09 11.71 -11.82
CA ASP A 203 22.52 11.51 -11.65
C ASP A 203 22.87 11.47 -10.17
N TYR A 204 23.27 10.29 -9.71
CA TYR A 204 23.75 9.98 -8.37
C TYR A 204 25.25 9.63 -8.39
N SER A 205 25.97 9.99 -9.46
CA SER A 205 27.35 9.53 -9.69
C SER A 205 28.32 9.94 -8.58
N ALA A 206 28.15 11.15 -8.04
CA ALA A 206 28.95 11.64 -6.91
C ALA A 206 28.70 10.81 -5.64
N LEU A 207 27.45 10.46 -5.36
CA LEU A 207 27.10 9.58 -4.24
C LEU A 207 27.73 8.20 -4.43
N VAL A 208 27.62 7.61 -5.63
CA VAL A 208 28.25 6.33 -5.96
C VAL A 208 29.78 6.38 -5.80
N SER A 209 30.42 7.46 -6.24
CA SER A 209 31.85 7.67 -6.05
C SER A 209 32.24 7.69 -4.57
N LYS A 210 31.43 8.32 -3.71
CA LYS A 210 31.61 8.31 -2.26
C LYS A 210 31.45 6.91 -1.66
N LEU A 211 30.43 6.15 -2.08
CA LEU A 211 30.25 4.75 -1.66
C LEU A 211 31.47 3.89 -2.03
N LYS A 212 32.01 4.08 -3.24
CA LYS A 212 33.20 3.37 -3.71
C LYS A 212 34.45 3.74 -2.90
N GLN A 213 34.66 5.02 -2.61
CA GLN A 213 35.77 5.49 -1.78
C GLN A 213 35.70 4.94 -0.35
N ALA A 214 34.49 4.75 0.19
CA ALA A 214 34.26 4.12 1.48
C ALA A 214 34.34 2.58 1.45
N ASN A 215 34.66 1.98 0.30
CA ASN A 215 34.73 0.52 0.10
C ASN A 215 33.48 -0.19 0.63
N VAL A 216 32.30 0.33 0.27
CA VAL A 216 31.02 -0.22 0.72
C VAL A 216 30.82 -1.63 0.16
N ASP A 217 30.45 -2.56 1.03
CA ASP A 217 30.16 -3.96 0.74
C ASP A 217 28.66 -4.23 0.52
N ALA A 218 27.77 -3.37 1.03
CA ALA A 218 26.32 -3.42 0.81
C ALA A 218 25.68 -2.04 0.96
N VAL A 219 24.66 -1.74 0.16
CA VAL A 219 23.93 -0.48 0.21
C VAL A 219 22.48 -0.76 0.58
N TYR A 220 22.06 -0.33 1.76
CA TYR A 220 20.64 -0.27 2.11
C TYR A 220 20.03 1.01 1.56
N VAL A 221 18.91 0.91 0.83
CA VAL A 221 18.19 2.06 0.27
C VAL A 221 16.79 2.12 0.88
N GLY A 222 16.54 3.13 1.71
CA GLY A 222 15.19 3.53 2.12
C GLY A 222 14.60 4.51 1.10
N GLY A 223 13.78 4.01 0.19
CA GLY A 223 13.17 4.81 -0.88
C GLY A 223 12.52 3.93 -1.92
N TYR A 224 12.24 4.49 -3.10
CA TYR A 224 11.40 3.86 -4.12
C TYR A 224 12.21 3.25 -5.27
N HIS A 225 11.56 2.37 -6.04
CA HIS A 225 12.15 1.65 -7.17
C HIS A 225 12.88 2.54 -8.19
N THR A 226 12.39 3.75 -8.47
CA THR A 226 12.96 4.65 -9.48
C THR A 226 14.39 5.05 -9.14
N GLU A 227 14.59 5.62 -7.95
CA GLU A 227 15.91 6.03 -7.48
C GLU A 227 16.80 4.84 -7.12
N ALA A 228 16.25 3.81 -6.48
CA ALA A 228 16.99 2.58 -6.18
C ALA A 228 17.54 1.93 -7.47
N GLY A 229 16.76 1.94 -8.55
CA GLY A 229 17.19 1.38 -9.83
C GLY A 229 18.21 2.25 -10.57
N LEU A 230 18.07 3.58 -10.49
CA LEU A 230 19.09 4.52 -10.99
C LEU A 230 20.42 4.35 -10.25
N LEU A 231 20.39 4.23 -8.92
CA LEU A 231 21.55 3.93 -8.09
C LEU A 231 22.19 2.61 -8.50
N ALA A 232 21.41 1.53 -8.66
CA ALA A 232 21.92 0.22 -9.07
C ALA A 232 22.71 0.29 -10.39
N ARG A 233 22.13 0.94 -11.41
CA ARG A 233 22.81 1.12 -12.71
C ARG A 233 24.11 1.90 -12.56
N GLN A 234 24.08 3.03 -11.87
CA GLN A 234 25.26 3.88 -11.74
C GLN A 234 26.35 3.24 -10.86
N MET A 235 25.97 2.45 -9.86
CA MET A 235 26.90 1.60 -9.11
C MET A 235 27.61 0.61 -10.03
N LYS A 236 26.85 -0.09 -10.89
CA LYS A 236 27.41 -1.01 -11.88
C LYS A 236 28.33 -0.30 -12.89
N ASP A 237 27.91 0.84 -13.43
CA ASP A 237 28.69 1.64 -14.39
C ASP A 237 30.02 2.11 -13.80
N GLN A 238 30.04 2.44 -12.50
CA GLN A 238 31.26 2.83 -11.79
C GLN A 238 32.04 1.64 -11.21
N GLY A 239 31.59 0.41 -11.44
CA GLY A 239 32.24 -0.82 -10.96
C GLY A 239 32.14 -1.05 -9.45
N LEU A 240 31.16 -0.44 -8.77
CA LEU A 240 30.82 -0.78 -7.39
C LEU A 240 29.89 -2.01 -7.39
N LYS A 241 30.40 -3.14 -6.88
CA LYS A 241 29.70 -4.44 -6.91
C LYS A 241 28.85 -4.72 -5.66
N ALA A 242 28.67 -3.74 -4.78
CA ALA A 242 27.87 -3.90 -3.58
C ALA A 242 26.40 -4.17 -3.98
N PRO A 243 25.75 -5.22 -3.46
CA PRO A 243 24.33 -5.43 -3.70
C PRO A 243 23.49 -4.38 -3.00
N ILE A 244 22.32 -4.10 -3.58
CA ILE A 244 21.29 -3.28 -2.95
C ILE A 244 20.43 -4.15 -2.04
N VAL A 245 20.11 -3.61 -0.87
CA VAL A 245 19.09 -4.12 0.05
C VAL A 245 18.06 -3.02 0.25
N SER A 246 16.76 -3.34 0.23
CA SER A 246 15.71 -2.32 0.36
C SER A 246 14.43 -2.87 1.00
N GLY A 247 13.39 -2.04 0.97
CA GLY A 247 12.05 -2.34 1.47
C GLY A 247 11.06 -2.68 0.37
N ASP A 248 9.80 -2.62 0.78
CA ASP A 248 8.60 -2.95 0.02
C ASP A 248 8.42 -2.15 -1.28
N ALA A 249 8.96 -0.94 -1.38
CA ALA A 249 8.77 -0.04 -2.52
C ALA A 249 9.54 -0.43 -3.80
N LEU A 250 10.13 -1.63 -3.83
CA LEU A 250 10.74 -2.24 -5.02
C LEU A 250 9.87 -3.36 -5.63
N VAL A 251 8.68 -3.65 -5.07
CA VAL A 251 7.76 -4.72 -5.52
C VAL A 251 6.99 -4.37 -6.80
N THR A 252 7.73 -4.07 -7.86
CA THR A 252 7.20 -3.78 -9.20
C THR A 252 8.18 -4.21 -10.27
N ASN A 253 7.67 -4.80 -11.36
CA ASN A 253 8.48 -5.11 -12.54
C ASN A 253 9.17 -3.88 -13.16
N GLU A 254 8.69 -2.66 -12.87
CA GLU A 254 9.36 -1.42 -13.30
C GLU A 254 10.76 -1.28 -12.69
N TYR A 255 11.00 -1.82 -11.48
CA TYR A 255 12.36 -1.87 -10.92
C TYR A 255 13.33 -2.61 -11.85
N TRP A 256 12.93 -3.77 -12.37
CA TRP A 256 13.76 -4.50 -13.32
C TRP A 256 13.84 -3.83 -14.69
N ALA A 257 12.74 -3.24 -15.18
CA ALA A 257 12.76 -2.48 -16.42
C ALA A 257 13.78 -1.32 -16.37
N ILE A 258 13.95 -0.71 -15.20
CA ILE A 258 15.00 0.28 -14.94
C ILE A 258 16.36 -0.42 -14.89
N THR A 259 16.53 -1.42 -14.03
CA THR A 259 17.88 -1.90 -13.69
C THR A 259 18.51 -2.88 -14.69
N GLY A 260 17.70 -3.73 -15.33
CA GLY A 260 18.19 -4.92 -16.02
C GLY A 260 19.16 -5.71 -15.12
N ASP A 261 20.24 -6.20 -15.71
CA ASP A 261 21.31 -6.92 -15.00
C ASP A 261 22.01 -6.11 -13.88
N ALA A 262 21.72 -4.82 -13.71
CA ALA A 262 22.23 -4.05 -12.56
C ALA A 262 21.41 -4.29 -11.28
N GLY A 263 20.18 -4.79 -11.40
CA GLY A 263 19.29 -5.10 -10.28
C GLY A 263 19.43 -6.53 -9.78
N GLU A 264 20.26 -7.33 -10.45
CA GLU A 264 20.58 -8.70 -10.07
C GLU A 264 21.09 -8.75 -8.62
N ASP A 265 20.67 -9.80 -7.89
CA ASP A 265 20.94 -9.99 -6.46
C ASP A 265 20.36 -8.92 -5.51
N THR A 266 19.54 -7.98 -6.00
CA THR A 266 18.88 -7.00 -5.11
C THR A 266 17.92 -7.72 -4.17
N MET A 267 18.10 -7.47 -2.88
CA MET A 267 17.26 -8.00 -1.81
C MET A 267 16.24 -6.95 -1.41
N MET A 268 14.98 -7.34 -1.24
CA MET A 268 13.94 -6.46 -0.72
C MET A 268 13.07 -7.18 0.30
N THR A 269 12.52 -6.43 1.24
CA THR A 269 11.51 -6.95 2.17
C THR A 269 10.13 -6.66 1.62
N PHE A 270 9.20 -7.62 1.74
CA PHE A 270 7.78 -7.42 1.44
C PHE A 270 6.96 -8.40 2.28
N GLY A 271 5.62 -8.24 2.29
CA GLY A 271 4.76 -9.28 2.85
C GLY A 271 4.82 -10.58 2.02
N PRO A 272 4.33 -11.71 2.54
CA PRO A 272 4.21 -12.94 1.77
C PRO A 272 3.30 -12.71 0.56
N ASP A 273 3.70 -13.22 -0.61
CA ASP A 273 3.03 -12.90 -1.88
C ASP A 273 1.58 -13.38 -1.84
N PRO A 274 0.59 -12.48 -1.90
CA PRO A 274 -0.80 -12.89 -1.86
C PRO A 274 -1.21 -13.74 -3.06
N ARG A 275 -0.51 -13.66 -4.20
CA ARG A 275 -0.83 -14.43 -5.41
C ARG A 275 -0.69 -15.93 -5.22
N GLU A 276 0.16 -16.34 -4.28
CA GLU A 276 0.40 -17.75 -3.93
C GLU A 276 -0.64 -18.30 -2.95
N LYS A 277 -1.57 -17.48 -2.44
CA LYS A 277 -2.62 -17.92 -1.53
C LYS A 277 -3.77 -18.57 -2.28
N ALA A 278 -4.26 -19.68 -1.73
CA ALA A 278 -5.42 -20.39 -2.27
C ALA A 278 -6.65 -19.48 -2.42
N ASP A 279 -6.89 -18.61 -1.43
CA ASP A 279 -8.02 -17.67 -1.41
C ASP A 279 -7.92 -16.58 -2.50
N ALA A 280 -6.71 -16.29 -2.98
CA ALA A 280 -6.47 -15.32 -4.05
C ALA A 280 -6.66 -15.91 -5.45
N LYS A 281 -6.58 -17.25 -5.60
CA LYS A 281 -6.46 -17.92 -6.91
C LYS A 281 -7.50 -17.46 -7.94
N ALA A 282 -8.77 -17.39 -7.54
CA ALA A 282 -9.84 -16.97 -8.45
C ALA A 282 -9.70 -15.51 -8.91
N VAL A 283 -9.31 -14.61 -8.01
CA VAL A 283 -9.10 -13.19 -8.32
C VAL A 283 -7.85 -13.00 -9.17
N VAL A 284 -6.77 -13.74 -8.87
CA VAL A 284 -5.54 -13.74 -9.67
C VAL A 284 -5.80 -14.20 -11.10
N GLU A 285 -6.52 -15.31 -11.27
CA GLU A 285 -6.90 -15.81 -12.60
C GLU A 285 -7.75 -14.80 -13.37
N LYS A 286 -8.61 -14.05 -12.68
CA LYS A 286 -9.45 -13.01 -13.30
C LYS A 286 -8.59 -11.85 -13.84
N PHE A 287 -7.63 -11.36 -13.06
CA PHE A 287 -6.67 -10.36 -13.53
C PHE A 287 -5.85 -10.86 -14.72
N ARG A 288 -5.30 -12.07 -14.64
CA ARG A 288 -4.50 -12.66 -15.72
C ARG A 288 -5.31 -12.85 -17.01
N LYS A 289 -6.57 -13.27 -16.91
CA LYS A 289 -7.49 -13.34 -18.05
C LYS A 289 -7.79 -11.97 -18.67
N ALA A 290 -7.75 -10.91 -17.87
CA ALA A 290 -7.87 -9.53 -18.33
C ALA A 290 -6.53 -8.93 -18.81
N GLY A 291 -5.45 -9.73 -18.87
CA GLY A 291 -4.14 -9.29 -19.34
C GLY A 291 -3.34 -8.45 -18.33
N TYR A 292 -3.68 -8.54 -17.04
CA TYR A 292 -2.99 -7.82 -15.97
C TYR A 292 -2.41 -8.80 -14.94
N GLU A 293 -1.15 -8.62 -14.55
CA GLU A 293 -0.55 -9.39 -13.45
C GLU A 293 -0.75 -8.63 -12.14
N PRO A 294 -1.48 -9.20 -11.15
CA PRO A 294 -1.85 -8.48 -9.92
C PRO A 294 -0.71 -8.49 -8.89
N GLU A 295 0.43 -7.95 -9.28
CA GLU A 295 1.61 -7.86 -8.42
C GLU A 295 1.50 -6.78 -7.34
N GLY A 296 2.44 -6.83 -6.38
CA GLY A 296 2.61 -5.83 -5.33
C GLY A 296 1.32 -5.57 -4.54
N TYR A 297 0.87 -4.32 -4.56
CA TYR A 297 -0.25 -3.84 -3.74
C TYR A 297 -1.62 -4.02 -4.37
N THR A 298 -1.72 -4.68 -5.53
CA THR A 298 -3.00 -4.92 -6.20
C THR A 298 -3.97 -5.69 -5.28
N LEU A 299 -3.54 -6.82 -4.74
CA LEU A 299 -4.37 -7.65 -3.87
C LEU A 299 -4.53 -7.07 -2.45
N TYR A 300 -3.57 -6.29 -1.97
CA TYR A 300 -3.72 -5.52 -0.72
C TYR A 300 -4.85 -4.49 -0.84
N THR A 301 -4.93 -3.79 -1.96
CA THR A 301 -6.00 -2.79 -2.19
C THR A 301 -7.35 -3.46 -2.36
N TYR A 302 -7.41 -4.60 -3.05
CA TYR A 302 -8.61 -5.43 -3.13
C TYR A 302 -9.09 -5.85 -1.73
N ALA A 303 -8.18 -6.38 -0.90
CA ALA A 303 -8.49 -6.83 0.45
C ALA A 303 -8.96 -5.68 1.37
N ALA A 304 -8.39 -4.48 1.24
CA ALA A 304 -8.82 -3.31 2.00
C ALA A 304 -10.33 -3.03 1.80
N LEU A 305 -10.84 -3.13 0.57
CA LEU A 305 -12.27 -2.98 0.31
C LEU A 305 -13.10 -4.17 0.80
N GLN A 306 -12.60 -5.42 0.68
CA GLN A 306 -13.28 -6.60 1.24
C GLN A 306 -13.53 -6.44 2.75
N ILE A 307 -12.50 -6.02 3.47
CA ILE A 307 -12.54 -5.82 4.91
C ILE A 307 -13.56 -4.74 5.27
N TRP A 308 -13.51 -3.58 4.60
CA TRP A 308 -14.46 -2.51 4.87
C TRP A 308 -15.90 -2.94 4.58
N ALA A 309 -16.14 -3.60 3.44
CA ALA A 309 -17.48 -4.05 3.07
C ALA A 309 -18.05 -5.07 4.08
N GLU A 310 -17.22 -5.98 4.58
CA GLU A 310 -17.62 -6.95 5.59
C GLU A 310 -17.89 -6.28 6.95
N ALA A 311 -17.03 -5.37 7.38
CA ALA A 311 -17.23 -4.60 8.61
C ALA A 311 -18.49 -3.72 8.54
N VAL A 312 -18.82 -3.13 7.38
CA VAL A 312 -20.07 -2.37 7.17
C VAL A 312 -21.30 -3.26 7.29
N LYS A 313 -21.26 -4.49 6.77
CA LYS A 313 -22.37 -5.45 6.91
C LYS A 313 -22.62 -5.79 8.39
N GLN A 314 -21.55 -6.03 9.14
CA GLN A 314 -21.61 -6.33 10.57
C GLN A 314 -22.10 -5.11 11.40
N ALA A 315 -21.59 -3.92 11.08
CA ALA A 315 -22.01 -2.66 11.71
C ALA A 315 -23.43 -2.22 11.30
N LYS A 316 -23.98 -2.77 10.20
CA LYS A 316 -25.22 -2.33 9.54
C LYS A 316 -25.23 -0.82 9.25
N SER A 317 -24.06 -0.25 8.97
CA SER A 317 -23.85 1.19 8.87
C SER A 317 -22.56 1.49 8.11
N THR A 318 -22.55 2.57 7.32
CA THR A 318 -21.33 3.13 6.70
C THR A 318 -20.67 4.23 7.54
N ASP A 319 -21.21 4.50 8.74
CA ASP A 319 -20.63 5.44 9.71
C ASP A 319 -19.24 4.98 10.16
N ALA A 320 -18.22 5.82 9.95
CA ALA A 320 -16.83 5.42 10.17
C ALA A 320 -16.54 5.03 11.62
N ALA A 321 -17.16 5.65 12.62
CA ALA A 321 -16.95 5.29 14.02
C ALA A 321 -17.49 3.90 14.32
N LYS A 322 -18.73 3.59 13.91
CA LYS A 322 -19.33 2.26 14.08
C LYS A 322 -18.54 1.17 13.34
N VAL A 323 -18.12 1.44 12.11
CA VAL A 323 -17.31 0.49 11.31
C VAL A 323 -15.95 0.27 11.99
N SER A 324 -15.33 1.33 12.51
CA SER A 324 -14.03 1.26 13.19
C SER A 324 -14.07 0.44 14.49
N GLU A 325 -15.19 0.44 15.22
CA GLU A 325 -15.38 -0.41 16.39
C GLU A 325 -15.47 -1.90 16.03
N VAL A 326 -16.14 -2.20 14.92
CA VAL A 326 -16.26 -3.56 14.38
C VAL A 326 -14.91 -4.06 13.86
N LEU A 327 -14.18 -3.22 13.12
CA LEU A 327 -12.84 -3.55 12.62
C LEU A 327 -11.88 -4.01 13.72
N ARG A 328 -11.85 -3.32 14.86
CA ARG A 328 -10.95 -3.65 15.98
C ARG A 328 -11.32 -4.93 16.75
N LYS A 329 -12.53 -5.45 16.58
CA LYS A 329 -13.01 -6.68 17.25
C LYS A 329 -13.09 -7.88 16.32
N GLY A 330 -13.07 -7.62 15.01
CA GLY A 330 -13.31 -8.62 13.98
C GLY A 330 -12.04 -9.27 13.46
N SER A 331 -12.25 -10.32 12.68
CA SER A 331 -11.25 -10.90 11.81
C SER A 331 -11.91 -11.22 10.46
N TYR A 332 -11.17 -11.02 9.38
CA TYR A 332 -11.70 -10.93 8.03
C TYR A 332 -10.91 -11.87 7.13
N GLU A 333 -11.60 -12.79 6.47
CA GLU A 333 -11.01 -13.64 5.44
C GLU A 333 -10.94 -12.85 4.13
N THR A 334 -9.75 -12.75 3.53
CA THR A 334 -9.48 -11.90 2.35
C THR A 334 -8.56 -12.60 1.36
N VAL A 335 -8.38 -12.02 0.18
CA VAL A 335 -7.41 -12.51 -0.81
C VAL A 335 -5.95 -12.46 -0.31
N ILE A 336 -5.63 -11.64 0.69
CA ILE A 336 -4.31 -11.62 1.31
C ILE A 336 -4.24 -12.51 2.57
N GLY A 337 -5.24 -13.38 2.77
CA GLY A 337 -5.39 -14.23 3.94
C GLY A 337 -6.22 -13.57 5.05
N LYS A 338 -6.20 -14.18 6.23
CA LYS A 338 -6.95 -13.72 7.39
C LYS A 338 -6.33 -12.47 8.01
N ILE A 339 -7.08 -11.39 8.09
CA ILE A 339 -6.66 -10.11 8.66
C ILE A 339 -7.43 -9.80 9.95
N GLY A 340 -6.74 -9.26 10.93
CA GLY A 340 -7.32 -8.63 12.13
C GLY A 340 -6.51 -7.38 12.45
N PHE A 341 -7.06 -6.49 13.29
CA PHE A 341 -6.44 -5.22 13.64
C PHE A 341 -6.21 -5.09 15.13
N ASP A 342 -5.10 -4.47 15.51
CA ASP A 342 -4.83 -4.09 16.89
C ASP A 342 -5.59 -2.79 17.28
N ALA A 343 -5.36 -2.30 18.49
CA ALA A 343 -6.02 -1.09 18.98
C ALA A 343 -5.64 0.18 18.17
N LYS A 344 -4.45 0.21 17.56
CA LYS A 344 -3.96 1.32 16.73
C LYS A 344 -4.53 1.27 15.30
N GLY A 345 -4.96 0.10 14.84
CA GLY A 345 -5.40 -0.13 13.46
C GLY A 345 -4.33 -0.82 12.59
N ASP A 346 -3.29 -1.35 13.21
CA ASP A 346 -2.25 -2.14 12.54
C ASP A 346 -2.70 -3.58 12.39
N VAL A 347 -2.30 -4.25 11.29
CA VAL A 347 -2.58 -5.68 11.15
C VAL A 347 -1.89 -6.47 12.26
N THR A 348 -2.58 -7.48 12.80
CA THR A 348 -2.04 -8.36 13.85
C THR A 348 -1.13 -9.48 13.33
N SER A 349 -1.01 -9.62 12.00
CA SER A 349 -0.21 -10.68 11.38
C SER A 349 0.71 -10.23 10.22
N PRO A 350 1.60 -9.24 10.41
CA PRO A 350 2.64 -8.98 9.41
C PRO A 350 3.93 -9.72 9.80
N ALA A 351 4.37 -10.64 8.96
CA ALA A 351 5.78 -11.00 8.88
C ALA A 351 6.28 -10.52 7.52
N TYR A 352 7.22 -9.56 7.50
CA TYR A 352 7.98 -9.31 6.29
C TYR A 352 8.88 -10.51 6.03
N VAL A 353 8.96 -10.92 4.77
CA VAL A 353 9.87 -11.94 4.27
C VAL A 353 10.83 -11.30 3.28
N TRP A 354 11.91 -12.00 2.97
CA TRP A 354 12.89 -11.53 1.98
C TRP A 354 12.52 -12.00 0.59
N TYR A 355 12.68 -11.10 -0.37
CA TYR A 355 12.64 -11.39 -1.79
C TYR A 355 13.98 -11.06 -2.42
N LYS A 356 14.31 -11.78 -3.48
CA LYS A 356 15.50 -11.56 -4.29
C LYS A 356 15.11 -11.33 -5.74
N TRP A 357 15.62 -10.26 -6.33
CA TRP A 357 15.59 -10.04 -7.77
C TRP A 357 16.62 -10.93 -8.47
N HIS A 358 16.17 -11.68 -9.46
CA HIS A 358 16.96 -12.58 -10.27
C HIS A 358 16.33 -12.75 -11.65
N ASN A 359 17.11 -12.50 -12.71
CA ASN A 359 16.71 -12.78 -14.11
C ASN A 359 15.31 -12.24 -14.48
N GLY A 360 15.04 -10.97 -14.18
CA GLY A 360 13.78 -10.32 -14.56
C GLY A 360 12.60 -10.52 -13.61
N GLN A 361 12.78 -11.30 -12.54
CA GLN A 361 11.72 -11.63 -11.61
C GLN A 361 12.21 -11.47 -10.17
N TYR A 362 11.29 -11.32 -9.23
CA TYR A 362 11.57 -11.45 -7.81
C TYR A 362 10.87 -12.68 -7.25
N ALA A 363 11.54 -13.37 -6.34
CA ALA A 363 11.00 -14.54 -5.65
C ALA A 363 11.33 -14.49 -4.16
N GLU A 364 10.44 -15.04 -3.34
CA GLU A 364 10.66 -15.16 -1.90
C GLU A 364 11.86 -16.08 -1.64
N VAL A 365 12.73 -15.64 -0.73
CA VAL A 365 13.89 -16.40 -0.25
C VAL A 365 13.44 -17.28 0.92
N LYS A 366 13.53 -18.59 0.73
CA LYS A 366 13.11 -19.61 1.71
C LYS A 366 14.21 -19.95 2.71
#